data_AF-W7YA03-F1
#
_entry.id   AF-W7YA03-F1
#
_cell.length_a   1.000
_cell.length_b   1.000
_cell.length_c   1.000
_cell.angle_alpha   90.00
_cell.angle_beta   90.00
_cell.angle_gamma   90.00
#
_symmetry.space_group_name_H-M   'P 1'
#
loop_
_entity.id
_entity.type
_entity.pdbx_description
1 polymer ?
#
loop_
_entity_poly.entity_id
_entity_poly.type
_entity_poly.pdbx_seq_one_letter_code
_entity_poly.pdbx_strand_id
1 'polypeptide(L)'
;MDFGIRGKGGYWNKIPHLTPQEMKARYESLPKRKYNLAQTAHRLSKWVKDMDTTRPVTANLIIPVASCATGYADALDVVGFSYQIKQYDWCKKHYPNMLFTGSENSGYLSEWKSVVENPMVFSMYMWTGIDYLGESNLKWPQKAWSGDMLDLAGFKKAGWNHFKSIWTDEPFLAIQTHAEKDSEFTVDQEGKVVPKSKKALNWNNALSVDHWNYKDEETVIVEVVSNLPEAELFLNGQSLGSLRVSDSQDQIMRWAVPYQAGILEARAVSNGKEIITALKTAAELADISVDVDKTLLQADGYDVSHVVVQLVDKDGVPVKTQEQEVVFEMEGNGRLLGVDNGWNKSTQDYQTNRIVTHLGRCMAIIQSNTTSDIVRLTVRTKGVDAQQISIRIE
;
A
#
# COMPACT_ATOMS: atom_id res chain seq x y z
N MET A 1 -2.17 -6.34 -31.87
CA MET A 1 -1.86 -5.18 -32.74
C MET A 1 -0.54 -4.62 -32.26
N ASP A 2 0.39 -4.28 -33.15
CA ASP A 2 1.65 -3.67 -32.76
C ASP A 2 1.65 -2.20 -33.18
N PHE A 3 1.59 -1.30 -32.21
CA PHE A 3 1.66 0.15 -32.41
C PHE A 3 3.09 0.66 -32.26
N GLY A 4 4.08 -0.17 -32.61
CA GLY A 4 5.48 0.18 -32.49
C GLY A 4 6.04 0.04 -31.08
N ILE A 5 5.31 -0.65 -30.19
CA ILE A 5 5.65 -0.76 -28.76
C ILE A 5 5.88 -2.21 -28.33
N ARG A 6 5.72 -3.19 -29.23
CA ARG A 6 5.92 -4.60 -28.89
C ARG A 6 7.41 -4.98 -28.95
N GLY A 7 7.88 -5.73 -27.95
CA GLY A 7 9.20 -6.37 -27.98
C GLY A 7 9.32 -7.47 -26.92
N LYS A 8 10.55 -7.91 -26.59
CA LYS A 8 10.80 -8.88 -25.51
C LYS A 8 10.16 -8.37 -24.19
N GLY A 9 9.26 -9.15 -23.59
CA GLY A 9 8.50 -8.74 -22.39
C GLY A 9 7.20 -7.95 -22.61
N GLY A 10 6.69 -7.86 -23.85
CA GLY A 10 5.39 -7.23 -24.14
C GLY A 10 5.48 -5.75 -24.51
N TYR A 11 4.46 -4.96 -24.15
CA TYR A 11 4.32 -3.54 -24.49
C TYR A 11 4.55 -2.58 -23.31
N TRP A 12 4.70 -3.12 -22.09
CA TRP A 12 4.79 -2.37 -20.85
C TRP A 12 5.93 -1.35 -20.85
N ASN A 13 5.55 -0.08 -20.67
CA ASN A 13 6.43 1.06 -20.47
C ASN A 13 7.50 1.21 -21.57
N LYS A 14 7.15 0.92 -22.83
CA LYS A 14 8.07 1.01 -23.97
C LYS A 14 7.87 2.28 -24.78
N ILE A 15 8.98 2.87 -25.20
CA ILE A 15 8.97 4.00 -26.13
C ILE A 15 8.62 3.46 -27.52
N PRO A 16 7.64 4.05 -28.22
CA PRO A 16 7.30 3.63 -29.57
C PRO A 16 8.41 3.94 -30.57
N HIS A 17 8.64 3.03 -31.53
CA HIS A 17 9.54 3.27 -32.67
C HIS A 17 8.84 3.84 -33.91
N LEU A 18 7.51 3.88 -33.92
CA LEU A 18 6.72 4.49 -34.98
C LEU A 18 6.45 5.97 -34.69
N THR A 19 6.38 6.77 -35.75
CA THR A 19 5.85 8.14 -35.71
C THR A 19 4.33 8.15 -35.54
N PRO A 20 3.74 9.28 -35.09
CA PRO A 20 2.29 9.45 -35.07
C PRO A 20 1.61 9.12 -36.41
N GLN A 21 2.19 9.56 -37.52
CA GLN A 21 1.66 9.37 -38.87
C GLN A 21 1.67 7.89 -39.27
N GLU A 22 2.75 7.17 -38.99
CA GLU A 22 2.84 5.74 -39.25
C GLU A 22 1.84 4.94 -38.40
N MET A 23 1.69 5.29 -37.12
CA MET A 23 0.67 4.67 -36.26
C MET A 23 -0.74 4.90 -36.79
N LYS A 24 -1.05 6.13 -37.21
CA LYS A 24 -2.35 6.49 -37.78
C LYS A 24 -2.62 5.74 -39.08
N ALA A 25 -1.66 5.72 -40.01
CA ALA A 25 -1.79 4.97 -41.27
C ALA A 25 -1.98 3.46 -41.01
N ARG A 26 -1.26 2.91 -40.02
CA ARG A 26 -1.43 1.51 -39.62
C ARG A 26 -2.82 1.26 -39.02
N TYR A 27 -3.37 2.18 -38.24
CA TYR A 27 -4.73 2.08 -37.72
C TYR A 27 -5.78 2.15 -38.84
N GLU A 28 -5.62 3.08 -39.78
CA GLU A 28 -6.53 3.29 -40.90
C GLU A 28 -6.54 2.13 -41.91
N SER A 29 -5.45 1.36 -42.00
CA SER A 29 -5.38 0.15 -42.84
C SER A 29 -6.08 -1.08 -42.24
N LEU A 30 -6.54 -1.00 -40.99
CA LEU A 30 -7.24 -2.11 -40.35
C LEU A 30 -8.67 -2.28 -40.89
N PRO A 31 -9.21 -3.51 -40.88
CA PRO A 31 -10.60 -3.73 -41.22
C PRO A 31 -11.52 -2.90 -40.34
N LYS A 32 -12.46 -2.17 -40.97
CA LYS A 32 -13.49 -1.42 -40.26
C LYS A 32 -14.28 -2.38 -39.37
N ARG A 33 -14.47 -1.98 -38.10
CA ARG A 33 -15.28 -2.71 -37.13
C ARG A 33 -16.60 -1.99 -36.91
N LYS A 34 -17.60 -2.71 -36.40
CA LYS A 34 -18.92 -2.16 -36.05
C LYS A 34 -18.80 -0.95 -35.11
N TYR A 35 -17.87 -1.02 -34.16
CA TYR A 35 -17.63 0.05 -33.20
C TYR A 35 -16.24 0.64 -33.43
N ASN A 36 -16.19 1.98 -33.47
CA ASN A 36 -14.95 2.75 -33.51
C ASN A 36 -14.70 3.36 -32.13
N LEU A 37 -13.49 3.17 -31.60
CA LEU A 37 -13.12 3.60 -30.26
C LEU A 37 -13.18 5.14 -30.13
N ALA A 38 -12.54 5.87 -31.06
CA ALA A 38 -12.52 7.33 -31.04
C ALA A 38 -13.93 7.92 -31.14
N GLN A 39 -14.76 7.45 -32.09
CA GLN A 39 -16.15 7.92 -32.22
C GLN A 39 -16.96 7.66 -30.94
N THR A 40 -16.73 6.52 -30.28
CA THR A 40 -17.42 6.21 -29.04
C THR A 40 -16.96 7.12 -27.91
N ALA A 41 -15.65 7.37 -27.80
CA ALA A 41 -15.09 8.29 -26.81
C ALA A 41 -15.63 9.72 -26.97
N HIS A 42 -15.69 10.23 -28.20
CA HIS A 42 -16.26 11.56 -28.49
C HIS A 42 -17.74 11.65 -28.08
N ARG A 43 -18.54 10.59 -28.32
CA ARG A 43 -19.94 10.55 -27.84
C ARG A 43 -20.03 10.59 -26.31
N LEU A 44 -19.21 9.80 -25.61
CA LEU A 44 -19.19 9.76 -24.15
C LEU A 44 -18.73 11.10 -23.56
N SER A 45 -17.65 11.67 -24.08
CA SER A 45 -17.14 12.98 -23.67
C SER A 45 -18.18 14.07 -23.86
N LYS A 46 -18.89 14.06 -25.01
CA LYS A 46 -20.02 14.96 -25.22
C LYS A 46 -21.12 14.79 -24.17
N TRP A 47 -21.56 13.57 -23.88
CA TRP A 47 -22.61 13.33 -22.87
C TRP A 47 -22.19 13.80 -21.48
N VAL A 48 -20.92 13.65 -21.11
CA VAL A 48 -20.39 14.19 -19.86
C VAL A 48 -20.44 15.72 -19.87
N LYS A 49 -19.94 16.36 -20.95
CA LYS A 49 -19.91 17.83 -21.08
C LYS A 49 -21.29 18.48 -21.21
N ASP A 50 -22.29 17.74 -21.69
CA ASP A 50 -23.69 18.19 -21.68
C ASP A 50 -24.23 18.30 -20.23
N MET A 51 -23.63 17.58 -19.26
CA MET A 51 -24.00 17.59 -17.84
C MET A 51 -23.11 18.50 -16.99
N ASP A 52 -21.79 18.49 -17.23
CA ASP A 52 -20.81 19.24 -16.44
C ASP A 52 -19.60 19.62 -17.30
N THR A 53 -19.38 20.93 -17.46
CA THR A 53 -18.19 21.49 -18.12
C THR A 53 -17.18 22.09 -17.14
N THR A 54 -17.44 21.99 -15.83
CA THR A 54 -16.58 22.56 -14.78
C THR A 54 -15.42 21.63 -14.40
N ARG A 55 -15.42 20.38 -14.88
CA ARG A 55 -14.41 19.36 -14.61
C ARG A 55 -13.87 18.74 -15.90
N PRO A 56 -12.58 18.37 -15.96
CA PRO A 56 -11.98 17.77 -17.15
C PRO A 56 -12.47 16.34 -17.38
N VAL A 57 -12.76 16.00 -18.63
CA VAL A 57 -12.94 14.62 -19.06
C VAL A 57 -11.57 13.95 -19.19
N THR A 58 -11.41 12.77 -18.61
CA THR A 58 -10.20 11.95 -18.69
C THR A 58 -10.55 10.48 -18.91
N ALA A 59 -9.54 9.67 -19.26
CA ALA A 59 -9.64 8.22 -19.33
C ALA A 59 -8.28 7.57 -19.05
N ASN A 60 -8.30 6.37 -18.46
CA ASN A 60 -7.10 5.59 -18.18
C ASN A 60 -6.69 4.76 -19.41
N LEU A 61 -5.60 5.15 -20.08
CA LEU A 61 -5.20 4.57 -21.37
C LEU A 61 -3.99 3.64 -21.18
N ILE A 62 -4.21 2.35 -21.46
CA ILE A 62 -3.17 1.32 -21.42
C ILE A 62 -2.18 1.39 -22.60
N ILE A 63 -2.62 1.95 -23.74
CA ILE A 63 -1.78 2.25 -24.89
C ILE A 63 -2.04 3.72 -25.31
N PRO A 64 -1.50 4.71 -24.56
CA PRO A 64 -1.78 6.12 -24.78
C PRO A 64 -1.23 6.62 -26.11
N VAL A 65 -0.03 6.18 -26.52
CA VAL A 65 0.58 6.59 -27.82
C VAL A 65 -0.30 6.29 -29.03
N ALA A 66 -0.96 5.13 -29.03
CA ALA A 66 -1.92 4.76 -30.07
C ALA A 66 -3.22 5.57 -29.95
N SER A 67 -3.68 5.80 -28.72
CA SER A 67 -4.89 6.59 -28.46
C SER A 67 -4.74 8.05 -28.90
N CYS A 68 -3.54 8.63 -28.73
CA CYS A 68 -3.19 9.96 -29.28
C CYS A 68 -3.17 9.95 -30.81
N ALA A 69 -2.55 8.93 -31.43
CA ALA A 69 -2.43 8.87 -32.89
C ALA A 69 -3.76 8.58 -33.62
N THR A 70 -4.73 7.98 -32.92
CA THR A 70 -5.97 7.45 -33.54
C THR A 70 -7.24 8.20 -33.16
N GLY A 71 -7.10 9.31 -32.41
CA GLY A 71 -8.18 10.25 -32.11
C GLY A 71 -9.05 9.91 -30.90
N TYR A 72 -8.67 8.92 -30.08
CA TYR A 72 -9.31 8.72 -28.78
C TYR A 72 -8.89 9.84 -27.82
N ALA A 73 -7.59 10.14 -27.70
CA ALA A 73 -7.11 11.16 -26.77
C ALA A 73 -7.69 12.55 -27.07
N ASP A 74 -8.04 12.85 -28.33
CA ASP A 74 -8.69 14.10 -28.74
C ASP A 74 -10.07 14.33 -28.09
N ALA A 75 -10.71 13.28 -27.56
CA ALA A 75 -11.97 13.39 -26.84
C ALA A 75 -11.79 13.81 -25.37
N LEU A 76 -10.56 13.87 -24.87
CA LEU A 76 -10.24 14.07 -23.46
C LEU A 76 -9.64 15.46 -23.23
N ASP A 77 -9.92 16.06 -22.08
CA ASP A 77 -9.30 17.31 -21.64
C ASP A 77 -7.93 17.04 -20.99
N VAL A 78 -7.78 15.89 -20.32
CA VAL A 78 -6.52 15.38 -19.77
C VAL A 78 -6.38 13.91 -20.14
N VAL A 79 -5.21 13.51 -20.64
CA VAL A 79 -4.95 12.16 -21.13
C VAL A 79 -4.27 11.32 -20.04
N GLY A 80 -4.98 10.31 -19.54
CA GLY A 80 -4.51 9.42 -18.48
C GLY A 80 -3.68 8.24 -18.99
N PHE A 81 -2.55 7.95 -18.33
CA PHE A 81 -1.63 6.88 -18.68
C PHE A 81 -1.72 5.76 -17.63
N SER A 82 -1.85 4.52 -18.09
CA SER A 82 -1.80 3.33 -17.24
C SER A 82 -0.42 2.67 -17.36
N TYR A 83 0.46 2.87 -16.37
CA TYR A 83 1.81 2.28 -16.26
C TYR A 83 2.83 2.66 -17.37
N GLN A 84 2.52 3.63 -18.24
CA GLN A 84 3.33 3.97 -19.41
C GLN A 84 4.23 5.22 -19.23
N ILE A 85 4.84 5.43 -18.06
CA ILE A 85 5.58 6.67 -17.74
C ILE A 85 6.68 7.05 -18.75
N LYS A 86 7.34 6.07 -19.39
CA LYS A 86 8.39 6.29 -20.40
C LYS A 86 7.86 6.84 -21.72
N GLN A 87 6.54 6.86 -21.90
CA GLN A 87 5.90 7.43 -23.09
C GLN A 87 5.60 8.92 -22.94
N TYR A 88 5.77 9.52 -21.75
CA TYR A 88 5.49 10.94 -21.53
C TYR A 88 6.27 11.85 -22.48
N ASP A 89 7.59 11.70 -22.58
CA ASP A 89 8.43 12.56 -23.43
C ASP A 89 8.09 12.41 -24.91
N TRP A 90 7.80 11.18 -25.35
CA TRP A 90 7.36 10.94 -26.73
C TRP A 90 6.02 11.66 -26.99
N CYS A 91 5.06 11.53 -26.08
CA CYS A 91 3.77 12.19 -26.23
C CYS A 91 3.88 13.72 -26.17
N LYS A 92 4.70 14.29 -25.28
CA LYS A 92 4.94 15.75 -25.22
C LYS A 92 5.59 16.29 -26.49
N LYS A 93 6.56 15.55 -27.04
CA LYS A 93 7.21 15.91 -28.30
C LYS A 93 6.23 15.97 -29.47
N HIS A 94 5.30 15.02 -29.54
CA HIS A 94 4.41 14.86 -30.68
C HIS A 94 3.03 15.53 -30.51
N TYR A 95 2.60 15.77 -29.28
CA TYR A 95 1.32 16.37 -28.90
C TYR A 95 1.52 17.42 -27.79
N PRO A 96 2.27 18.51 -28.06
CA PRO A 96 2.69 19.47 -27.03
C PRO A 96 1.55 20.28 -26.40
N ASN A 97 0.35 20.24 -27.00
CA ASN A 97 -0.83 20.94 -26.47
C ASN A 97 -1.72 20.04 -25.58
N MET A 98 -1.42 18.75 -25.48
CA MET A 98 -2.16 17.83 -24.63
C MET A 98 -1.60 17.82 -23.21
N LEU A 99 -2.49 17.71 -22.23
CA LEU A 99 -2.14 17.53 -20.83
C LEU A 99 -2.11 16.03 -20.50
N PHE A 100 -1.10 15.60 -19.75
CA PHE A 100 -0.90 14.19 -19.41
C PHE A 100 -0.98 13.98 -17.91
N THR A 101 -1.43 12.80 -17.51
CA THR A 101 -1.41 12.36 -16.12
C THR A 101 -1.19 10.86 -16.03
N GLY A 102 -0.57 10.38 -14.95
CA GLY A 102 -0.63 8.97 -14.61
C GLY A 102 -1.97 8.69 -13.96
N SER A 103 -2.81 7.85 -14.58
CA SER A 103 -4.13 7.47 -14.05
C SER A 103 -4.11 6.11 -13.36
N GLU A 104 -3.04 5.34 -13.54
CA GLU A 104 -2.78 4.10 -12.83
C GLU A 104 -1.28 3.80 -12.88
N ASN A 105 -0.69 3.52 -11.72
CA ASN A 105 0.74 3.42 -11.50
C ASN A 105 1.04 2.33 -10.47
N SER A 106 2.23 1.74 -10.54
CA SER A 106 2.67 0.73 -9.58
C SER A 106 3.07 1.29 -8.21
N GLY A 107 3.22 2.61 -8.07
CA GLY A 107 3.72 3.21 -6.83
C GLY A 107 5.24 3.22 -6.72
N TYR A 108 5.97 3.01 -7.82
CA TYR A 108 7.43 3.00 -7.77
C TYR A 108 7.98 4.42 -7.63
N LEU A 109 9.12 4.57 -6.93
CA LEU A 109 9.83 5.85 -6.82
C LEU A 109 10.12 6.47 -8.20
N SER A 110 10.41 5.65 -9.21
CA SER A 110 10.61 6.13 -10.58
C SER A 110 9.36 6.77 -11.21
N GLU A 111 8.17 6.29 -10.84
CA GLU A 111 6.90 6.89 -11.28
C GLU A 111 6.64 8.19 -10.54
N TRP A 112 6.91 8.25 -9.24
CA TRP A 112 6.81 9.49 -8.48
C TRP A 112 7.78 10.56 -9.02
N LYS A 113 9.03 10.18 -9.27
CA LYS A 113 10.02 11.05 -9.94
C LYS A 113 9.52 11.55 -11.29
N SER A 114 8.83 10.69 -12.05
CA SER A 114 8.25 11.10 -13.33
C SER A 114 7.18 12.19 -13.20
N VAL A 115 6.54 12.35 -12.04
CA VAL A 115 5.59 13.44 -11.77
C VAL A 115 6.35 14.70 -11.32
N VAL A 116 7.20 14.60 -10.31
CA VAL A 116 7.86 15.77 -9.69
C VAL A 116 8.95 16.40 -10.56
N GLU A 117 9.58 15.64 -11.46
CA GLU A 117 10.67 16.12 -12.31
C GLU A 117 10.20 16.60 -13.69
N ASN A 118 8.93 16.34 -14.07
CA ASN A 118 8.48 16.56 -15.44
C ASN A 118 7.28 17.52 -15.54
N PRO A 119 7.42 18.69 -16.18
CA PRO A 119 6.29 19.57 -16.44
C PRO A 119 5.24 18.86 -17.33
N MET A 120 3.97 19.20 -17.16
CA MET A 120 2.80 18.63 -17.86
C MET A 120 2.39 17.19 -17.48
N VAL A 121 2.98 16.62 -16.42
CA VAL A 121 2.49 15.40 -15.76
C VAL A 121 1.99 15.78 -14.38
N PHE A 122 0.68 15.79 -14.17
CA PHE A 122 0.09 16.44 -12.99
C PHE A 122 -0.07 15.53 -11.78
N SER A 123 -0.22 14.23 -11.98
CA SER A 123 -0.42 13.29 -10.88
C SER A 123 -0.01 11.87 -11.27
N MET A 124 0.02 11.00 -10.25
CA MET A 124 -0.01 9.56 -10.38
C MET A 124 -1.08 8.99 -9.46
N TYR A 125 -1.66 7.85 -9.82
CA TYR A 125 -2.59 7.10 -8.94
C TYR A 125 -2.05 5.70 -8.75
N MET A 126 -1.61 5.38 -7.53
CA MET A 126 -1.04 4.08 -7.22
C MET A 126 -2.13 3.00 -7.14
N TRP A 127 -1.86 1.85 -7.77
CA TRP A 127 -2.67 0.65 -7.70
C TRP A 127 -2.05 -0.35 -6.69
N THR A 128 -2.55 -0.45 -5.46
CA THR A 128 -3.71 0.24 -4.86
C THR A 128 -3.41 0.74 -3.46
N GLY A 129 -4.20 1.69 -2.97
CA GLY A 129 -4.09 2.15 -1.58
C GLY A 129 -4.47 1.06 -0.56
N ILE A 130 -5.57 0.34 -0.79
CA ILE A 130 -6.09 -0.70 0.09
C ILE A 130 -6.24 -2.01 -0.67
N ASP A 131 -5.96 -3.13 -0.01
CA ASP A 131 -6.28 -4.46 -0.52
C ASP A 131 -7.76 -4.55 -0.94
N TYR A 132 -8.06 -5.32 -1.99
CA TYR A 132 -9.43 -5.54 -2.45
C TYR A 132 -9.66 -7.00 -2.87
N LEU A 133 -10.88 -7.49 -2.67
CA LEU A 133 -11.27 -8.86 -3.02
C LEU A 133 -11.31 -9.07 -4.54
N GLY A 134 -10.92 -10.25 -4.99
CA GLY A 134 -10.82 -10.58 -6.41
C GLY A 134 -9.44 -10.28 -6.98
N GLU A 135 -9.35 -10.30 -8.32
CA GLU A 135 -8.11 -10.10 -9.11
C GLU A 135 -6.89 -10.91 -8.63
N SER A 136 -7.12 -11.97 -7.85
CA SER A 136 -6.03 -12.81 -7.38
C SER A 136 -5.49 -13.62 -8.54
N ASN A 137 -4.22 -13.40 -8.86
CA ASN A 137 -3.46 -14.16 -9.83
C ASN A 137 -2.70 -15.34 -9.20
N LEU A 138 -2.88 -15.57 -7.89
CA LEU A 138 -2.27 -16.63 -7.14
C LEU A 138 -3.29 -17.73 -6.81
N LYS A 139 -2.80 -18.88 -6.35
CA LYS A 139 -3.66 -20.02 -6.01
C LYS A 139 -4.46 -19.70 -4.75
N TRP A 140 -5.66 -20.27 -4.68
CA TRP A 140 -6.39 -20.44 -3.42
C TRP A 140 -5.44 -20.93 -2.31
N PRO A 141 -5.48 -20.36 -1.09
CA PRO A 141 -6.55 -19.53 -0.52
C PRO A 141 -6.42 -18.01 -0.71
N GLN A 142 -5.52 -17.51 -1.56
CA GLN A 142 -5.47 -16.07 -1.80
C GLN A 142 -6.74 -15.59 -2.51
N LYS A 143 -7.42 -14.61 -1.90
CA LYS A 143 -8.72 -14.08 -2.37
C LYS A 143 -8.71 -12.61 -2.73
N ALA A 144 -7.60 -11.92 -2.51
CA ALA A 144 -7.47 -10.50 -2.73
C ALA A 144 -6.19 -10.13 -3.48
N TRP A 145 -6.24 -9.00 -4.16
CA TRP A 145 -5.06 -8.28 -4.59
C TRP A 145 -4.45 -7.56 -3.38
N SER A 146 -3.12 -7.63 -3.25
CA SER A 146 -2.38 -6.96 -2.19
C SER A 146 -2.09 -5.53 -2.65
N GLY A 147 -2.84 -4.57 -2.11
CA GLY A 147 -2.52 -3.15 -2.17
C GLY A 147 -1.31 -2.81 -1.31
N ASP A 148 -0.86 -1.56 -1.41
CA ASP A 148 0.42 -1.15 -0.85
C ASP A 148 0.34 -0.60 0.57
N MET A 149 -0.70 0.18 0.90
CA MET A 149 -0.77 0.93 2.17
C MET A 149 -1.58 0.23 3.25
N LEU A 150 -2.76 -0.30 2.91
CA LEU A 150 -3.72 -0.85 3.86
C LEU A 150 -4.12 -2.28 3.47
N ASP A 151 -4.28 -3.15 4.46
CA ASP A 151 -4.82 -4.50 4.24
C ASP A 151 -6.37 -4.50 4.20
N LEU A 152 -7.00 -5.68 4.08
CA LEU A 152 -8.47 -5.78 3.95
C LEU A 152 -9.24 -5.27 5.18
N ALA A 153 -8.60 -5.29 6.36
CA ALA A 153 -9.15 -4.75 7.59
C ALA A 153 -8.84 -3.26 7.76
N GLY A 154 -8.16 -2.63 6.78
CA GLY A 154 -7.74 -1.23 6.85
C GLY A 154 -6.51 -1.01 7.72
N PHE A 155 -5.80 -2.07 8.14
CA PHE A 155 -4.59 -1.88 8.93
C PHE A 155 -3.42 -1.48 8.04
N LYS A 156 -2.56 -0.63 8.58
CA LYS A 156 -1.35 -0.16 7.89
C LYS A 156 -0.41 -1.33 7.61
N LYS A 157 0.08 -1.37 6.38
CA LYS A 157 1.15 -2.23 5.88
C LYS A 157 2.44 -1.41 5.79
N ALA A 158 3.53 -2.09 5.51
CA ALA A 158 4.83 -1.46 5.26
C ALA A 158 4.80 -0.33 4.21
N GLY A 159 3.96 -0.44 3.18
CA GLY A 159 3.87 0.60 2.17
C GLY A 159 3.35 1.92 2.73
N TRP A 160 2.53 1.92 3.78
CA TRP A 160 2.10 3.15 4.46
C TRP A 160 3.31 4.01 4.85
N ASN A 161 4.34 3.39 5.44
CA ASN A 161 5.54 4.09 5.89
C ASN A 161 6.43 4.51 4.71
N HIS A 162 6.57 3.66 3.69
CA HIS A 162 7.32 4.01 2.47
C HIS A 162 6.72 5.23 1.76
N PHE A 163 5.41 5.24 1.55
CA PHE A 163 4.75 6.38 0.90
C PHE A 163 4.71 7.61 1.80
N LYS A 164 4.56 7.46 3.13
CA LYS A 164 4.68 8.58 4.06
C LYS A 164 6.07 9.23 4.00
N SER A 165 7.15 8.45 3.83
CA SER A 165 8.50 8.99 3.69
C SER A 165 8.76 9.70 2.34
N ILE A 166 7.87 9.56 1.36
CA ILE A 166 8.03 10.17 0.02
C ILE A 166 7.05 11.33 -0.19
N TRP A 167 5.82 11.23 0.33
CA TRP A 167 4.72 12.16 0.04
C TRP A 167 4.43 13.17 1.14
N THR A 168 5.16 13.15 2.26
CA THR A 168 4.95 14.11 3.35
C THR A 168 6.23 14.87 3.69
N ASP A 169 6.07 16.15 4.02
CA ASP A 169 7.16 17.02 4.48
C ASP A 169 7.37 16.93 6.01
N GLU A 170 6.43 16.34 6.75
CA GLU A 170 6.57 16.09 8.19
C GLU A 170 7.76 15.14 8.42
N PRO A 171 8.74 15.49 9.28
CA PRO A 171 9.86 14.60 9.59
C PRO A 171 9.39 13.21 9.98
N PHE A 172 9.84 12.20 9.24
CA PHE A 172 9.33 10.84 9.36
C PHE A 172 10.44 9.80 9.35
N LEU A 173 10.29 8.76 10.18
CA LEU A 173 11.22 7.67 10.33
C LEU A 173 10.44 6.40 10.71
N ALA A 174 10.71 5.28 10.04
CA ALA A 174 10.12 3.99 10.39
C ALA A 174 11.08 2.84 10.08
N ILE A 175 10.95 1.75 10.85
CA ILE A 175 11.72 0.52 10.69
C ILE A 175 10.80 -0.59 10.18
N GLN A 176 11.32 -1.39 9.26
CA GLN A 176 10.72 -2.63 8.78
C GLN A 176 11.81 -3.70 8.70
N THR A 177 11.42 -4.96 8.81
CA THR A 177 12.37 -6.06 8.96
C THR A 177 11.97 -7.28 8.15
N HIS A 178 12.97 -8.02 7.70
CA HIS A 178 12.82 -9.27 6.95
C HIS A 178 13.93 -10.24 7.31
N ALA A 179 13.64 -11.53 7.45
CA ALA A 179 14.72 -12.51 7.42
C ALA A 179 15.41 -12.45 6.04
N GLU A 180 16.75 -12.53 5.99
CA GLU A 180 17.49 -12.43 4.72
C GLU A 180 17.04 -13.44 3.67
N LYS A 181 16.65 -14.64 4.10
CA LYS A 181 16.16 -15.71 3.23
C LYS A 181 14.89 -15.31 2.46
N ASP A 182 14.06 -14.47 3.08
CA ASP A 182 12.78 -14.01 2.53
C ASP A 182 12.95 -12.68 1.78
N SER A 183 13.96 -11.87 2.13
CA SER A 183 14.23 -10.57 1.51
C SER A 183 14.60 -10.66 0.02
N GLU A 184 14.32 -9.60 -0.76
CA GLU A 184 14.85 -9.42 -2.11
C GLU A 184 16.31 -8.88 -2.12
N PHE A 185 16.88 -8.67 -0.93
CA PHE A 185 18.25 -8.23 -0.70
C PHE A 185 19.05 -9.32 0.04
N THR A 186 20.38 -9.27 -0.09
CA THR A 186 21.32 -10.21 0.54
C THR A 186 22.59 -9.48 0.92
N VAL A 187 23.46 -10.13 1.67
CA VAL A 187 24.77 -9.58 2.06
C VAL A 187 25.85 -10.02 1.07
N ASP A 188 26.64 -9.08 0.57
CA ASP A 188 27.81 -9.39 -0.26
C ASP A 188 29.03 -9.84 0.57
N GLN A 189 30.16 -10.13 -0.08
CA GLN A 189 31.37 -10.62 0.58
C GLN A 189 32.00 -9.56 1.51
N GLU A 190 31.69 -8.30 1.27
CA GLU A 190 32.14 -7.13 2.03
C GLU A 190 31.18 -6.76 3.17
N GLY A 191 30.09 -7.51 3.37
CA GLY A 191 29.12 -7.26 4.44
C GLY A 191 28.05 -6.21 4.10
N LYS A 192 27.94 -5.78 2.84
CA LYS A 192 26.96 -4.78 2.41
C LYS A 192 25.68 -5.43 1.92
N VAL A 193 24.55 -4.76 2.19
CA VAL A 193 23.24 -5.18 1.68
C VAL A 193 23.12 -4.80 0.20
N VAL A 194 22.93 -5.79 -0.66
CA VAL A 194 22.83 -5.63 -2.12
C VAL A 194 21.57 -6.31 -2.67
N PRO A 195 20.96 -5.77 -3.75
CA PRO A 195 19.76 -6.36 -4.33
C PRO A 195 20.06 -7.70 -5.04
N LYS A 196 19.24 -8.73 -4.82
CA LYS A 196 19.33 -10.02 -5.54
C LYS A 196 19.02 -9.88 -7.03
N SER A 197 18.32 -8.82 -7.44
CA SER A 197 18.05 -8.50 -8.84
C SER A 197 17.77 -7.02 -9.05
N LYS A 198 17.84 -6.52 -10.29
CA LYS A 198 17.45 -5.13 -10.62
C LYS A 198 16.00 -4.78 -10.25
N LYS A 199 15.12 -5.78 -10.13
CA LYS A 199 13.71 -5.57 -9.75
C LYS A 199 13.52 -5.34 -8.25
N ALA A 200 14.47 -5.74 -7.42
CA ALA A 200 14.40 -5.56 -5.96
C ALA A 200 14.39 -4.08 -5.54
N LEU A 201 14.81 -3.18 -6.43
CA LEU A 201 14.75 -1.73 -6.23
C LEU A 201 13.37 -1.14 -6.55
N ASN A 202 12.46 -1.94 -7.10
CA ASN A 202 11.05 -1.56 -7.16
C ASN A 202 10.44 -1.86 -5.79
N TRP A 203 9.68 -0.90 -5.24
CA TRP A 203 8.97 -1.12 -4.00
C TRP A 203 8.10 -2.39 -4.06
N ASN A 204 8.19 -3.20 -3.00
CA ASN A 204 7.43 -4.43 -2.83
C ASN A 204 7.11 -4.63 -1.34
N ASN A 205 5.84 -4.45 -0.98
CA ASN A 205 5.39 -4.54 0.41
C ASN A 205 5.07 -5.96 0.88
N ALA A 206 5.19 -6.98 0.03
CA ALA A 206 4.60 -8.30 0.28
C ALA A 206 5.25 -9.09 1.43
N LEU A 207 6.40 -8.62 1.94
CA LEU A 207 7.25 -9.36 2.88
C LEU A 207 7.62 -8.58 4.15
N SER A 208 7.49 -7.25 4.12
CA SER A 208 7.93 -6.38 5.21
C SER A 208 7.00 -6.49 6.41
N VAL A 209 7.59 -6.75 7.59
CA VAL A 209 6.90 -6.75 8.88
C VAL A 209 7.50 -5.69 9.80
N ASP A 210 6.77 -5.34 10.85
CA ASP A 210 7.13 -4.34 11.85
C ASP A 210 7.21 -4.98 13.25
N HIS A 211 8.00 -6.06 13.37
CA HIS A 211 8.34 -6.73 14.63
C HIS A 211 9.82 -7.14 14.71
N TRP A 212 10.31 -7.40 15.93
CA TRP A 212 11.69 -7.82 16.21
C TRP A 212 11.71 -9.16 16.94
N ASN A 213 11.26 -10.22 16.26
CA ASN A 213 11.14 -11.59 16.80
C ASN A 213 11.57 -12.57 15.71
N TYR A 214 12.83 -12.96 15.72
CA TYR A 214 13.43 -13.92 14.78
C TYR A 214 14.14 -15.03 15.55
N LYS A 215 14.76 -15.98 14.83
CA LYS A 215 15.63 -16.97 15.48
C LYS A 215 16.95 -16.30 15.87
N ASP A 216 17.49 -16.66 17.03
CA ASP A 216 18.80 -16.18 17.48
C ASP A 216 19.87 -16.35 16.39
N GLU A 217 20.65 -15.28 16.17
CA GLU A 217 21.71 -15.19 15.15
C GLU A 217 21.23 -15.28 13.68
N GLU A 218 19.92 -15.32 13.42
CA GLU A 218 19.40 -15.21 12.05
C GLU A 218 19.69 -13.81 11.49
N THR A 219 20.29 -13.73 10.30
CA THR A 219 20.51 -12.45 9.63
C THR A 219 19.18 -11.83 9.22
N VAL A 220 18.92 -10.63 9.72
CA VAL A 220 17.75 -9.82 9.39
C VAL A 220 18.18 -8.64 8.52
N ILE A 221 17.50 -8.44 7.41
CA ILE A 221 17.58 -7.20 6.62
C ILE A 221 16.65 -6.19 7.26
N VAL A 222 17.24 -5.18 7.87
CA VAL A 222 16.55 -4.04 8.46
C VAL A 222 16.45 -2.95 7.42
N GLU A 223 15.23 -2.53 7.08
CA GLU A 223 14.94 -1.43 6.18
C GLU A 223 14.44 -0.23 6.99
N VAL A 224 15.12 0.90 6.87
CA VAL A 224 14.69 2.17 7.46
C VAL A 224 14.26 3.11 6.35
N VAL A 225 13.00 3.54 6.42
CA VAL A 225 12.40 4.52 5.50
C VAL A 225 12.30 5.88 6.20
N SER A 226 12.70 6.94 5.50
CA SER A 226 12.72 8.30 6.05
C SER A 226 12.71 9.35 4.95
N ASN A 227 12.15 10.53 5.24
CA ASN A 227 12.35 11.74 4.43
C ASN A 227 13.54 12.59 4.91
N LEU A 228 14.27 12.13 5.93
CA LEU A 228 15.47 12.78 6.45
C LEU A 228 16.72 12.20 5.76
N PRO A 229 17.77 13.01 5.59
CA PRO A 229 18.91 12.63 4.74
C PRO A 229 19.73 11.45 5.27
N GLU A 230 19.71 11.20 6.58
CA GLU A 230 20.56 10.23 7.26
C GLU A 230 19.83 9.65 8.48
N ALA A 231 20.06 8.36 8.75
CA ALA A 231 19.64 7.72 9.98
C ALA A 231 20.75 6.80 10.51
N GLU A 232 20.83 6.69 11.84
CA GLU A 232 21.71 5.77 12.55
C GLU A 232 20.88 4.65 13.20
N LEU A 233 21.35 3.42 13.07
CA LEU A 233 20.67 2.24 13.62
C LEU A 233 21.40 1.75 14.87
N PHE A 234 20.66 1.33 15.88
CA PHE A 234 21.16 0.82 17.15
C PHE A 234 20.49 -0.52 17.47
N LEU A 235 21.26 -1.46 17.99
CA LEU A 235 20.75 -2.69 18.60
C LEU A 235 21.20 -2.72 20.05
N ASN A 236 20.25 -2.77 20.99
CA ASN A 236 20.53 -2.79 22.43
C ASN A 236 21.46 -1.65 22.90
N GLY A 237 21.31 -0.48 22.29
CA GLY A 237 22.10 0.73 22.58
C GLY A 237 23.47 0.77 21.89
N GLN A 238 23.89 -0.29 21.19
CA GLN A 238 25.11 -0.28 20.40
C GLN A 238 24.82 0.21 18.99
N SER A 239 25.57 1.22 18.53
CA SER A 239 25.47 1.72 17.16
C SER A 239 25.92 0.66 16.14
N LEU A 240 25.14 0.54 15.07
CA LEU A 240 25.42 -0.24 13.87
C LEU A 240 25.83 0.67 12.69
N GLY A 241 26.09 1.96 12.98
CA GLY A 241 26.51 2.96 12.01
C GLY A 241 25.36 3.68 11.31
N SER A 242 25.70 4.82 10.69
CA SER A 242 24.77 5.66 9.94
C SER A 242 24.78 5.35 8.44
N LEU A 243 23.63 5.46 7.81
CA LEU A 243 23.48 5.41 6.35
C LEU A 243 22.71 6.64 5.86
N ARG A 244 22.96 7.04 4.61
CA ARG A 244 22.24 8.13 3.96
C ARG A 244 21.22 7.62 2.99
N VAL A 245 20.09 8.31 2.91
CA VAL A 245 19.05 8.05 1.90
C VAL A 245 19.63 8.17 0.48
N SER A 246 20.58 9.10 0.26
CA SER A 246 21.25 9.29 -1.03
C SER A 246 22.10 8.11 -1.50
N ASP A 247 22.49 7.22 -0.59
CA ASP A 247 23.37 6.10 -0.91
C ASP A 247 22.58 4.91 -1.49
N SER A 248 21.24 4.92 -1.37
CA SER A 248 20.36 3.92 -1.99
C SER A 248 19.59 4.48 -3.18
N GLN A 249 19.56 3.72 -4.28
CA GLN A 249 18.84 4.10 -5.51
C GLN A 249 17.32 4.20 -5.31
N ASP A 250 16.78 3.40 -4.39
CA ASP A 250 15.36 3.34 -4.04
C ASP A 250 15.01 4.16 -2.78
N GLN A 251 15.97 4.92 -2.23
CA GLN A 251 15.81 5.76 -1.04
C GLN A 251 15.47 5.00 0.26
N ILE A 252 15.82 3.71 0.34
CA ILE A 252 15.64 2.90 1.55
C ILE A 252 17.02 2.54 2.12
N MET A 253 17.27 2.90 3.37
CA MET A 253 18.52 2.57 4.07
C MET A 253 18.45 1.15 4.63
N ARG A 254 19.51 0.35 4.45
CA ARG A 254 19.50 -1.07 4.78
C ARG A 254 20.71 -1.53 5.56
N TRP A 255 20.46 -2.25 6.65
CA TRP A 255 21.46 -2.94 7.45
C TRP A 255 21.20 -4.45 7.43
N ALA A 256 22.27 -5.23 7.48
CA ALA A 256 22.20 -6.65 7.82
C ALA A 256 22.56 -6.80 9.30
N VAL A 257 21.62 -7.31 10.09
CA VAL A 257 21.73 -7.36 11.55
C VAL A 257 21.49 -8.80 12.00
N PRO A 258 22.49 -9.47 12.59
CA PRO A 258 22.27 -10.72 13.30
C PRO A 258 21.25 -10.49 14.41
N TYR A 259 20.17 -11.26 14.41
CA TYR A 259 19.12 -11.06 15.40
C TYR A 259 19.62 -11.35 16.81
N GLN A 260 19.40 -10.38 17.68
CA GLN A 260 19.47 -10.52 19.13
C GLN A 260 18.20 -9.93 19.73
N ALA A 261 17.59 -10.65 20.67
CA ALA A 261 16.43 -10.14 21.41
C ALA A 261 16.75 -8.80 22.10
N GLY A 262 15.79 -7.88 22.10
CA GLY A 262 15.90 -6.59 22.75
C GLY A 262 15.27 -5.46 21.96
N ILE A 263 15.99 -4.35 21.78
CA ILE A 263 15.47 -3.13 21.14
C ILE A 263 16.32 -2.78 19.92
N LEU A 264 15.67 -2.75 18.76
CA LEU A 264 16.21 -2.22 17.52
C LEU A 264 15.68 -0.79 17.34
N GLU A 265 16.55 0.20 17.31
CA GLU A 265 16.20 1.60 17.32
C GLU A 265 16.85 2.34 16.15
N ALA A 266 16.09 3.19 15.46
CA ALA A 266 16.61 4.09 14.44
C ALA A 266 16.46 5.53 14.93
N ARG A 267 17.51 6.32 14.73
CA ARG A 267 17.55 7.73 15.08
C ARG A 267 17.86 8.57 13.85
N ALA A 268 17.18 9.70 13.71
CA ALA A 268 17.45 10.68 12.67
C ALA A 268 17.31 12.09 13.25
N VAL A 269 17.92 13.08 12.60
CA VAL A 269 17.88 14.49 13.06
C VAL A 269 17.08 15.32 12.08
N SER A 270 16.12 16.10 12.60
CA SER A 270 15.39 17.11 11.84
C SER A 270 15.45 18.44 12.58
N ASN A 271 15.97 19.48 11.92
CA ASN A 271 16.11 20.83 12.49
C ASN A 271 16.80 20.84 13.88
N GLY A 272 17.83 20.01 14.05
CA GLY A 272 18.56 19.88 15.31
C GLY A 272 17.83 19.10 16.41
N LYS A 273 16.64 18.57 16.13
CA LYS A 273 15.88 17.69 17.04
C LYS A 273 16.00 16.24 16.60
N GLU A 274 16.28 15.36 17.56
CA GLU A 274 16.29 13.92 17.34
C GLU A 274 14.87 13.36 17.22
N ILE A 275 14.70 12.45 16.27
CA ILE A 275 13.50 11.65 16.04
C ILE A 275 13.93 10.19 16.17
N ILE A 276 13.17 9.44 16.96
CA ILE A 276 13.49 8.06 17.32
C ILE A 276 12.28 7.19 17.01
N THR A 277 12.53 6.01 16.44
CA THR A 277 11.56 4.92 16.34
C THR A 277 12.24 3.62 16.75
N ALA A 278 11.48 2.67 17.28
CA ALA A 278 12.05 1.40 17.72
C ALA A 278 11.10 0.22 17.48
N LEU A 279 11.69 -0.96 17.27
CA LEU A 279 11.03 -2.25 17.38
C LEU A 279 11.60 -2.97 18.61
N LYS A 280 10.72 -3.53 19.45
CA LYS A 280 11.10 -4.31 20.63
C LYS A 280 10.70 -5.77 20.41
N THR A 281 11.54 -6.68 20.87
CA THR A 281 11.19 -8.11 20.94
C THR A 281 10.03 -8.30 21.91
N ALA A 282 8.92 -8.82 21.40
CA ALA A 282 7.80 -9.23 22.24
C ALA A 282 8.16 -10.53 22.98
N ALA A 283 7.85 -10.61 24.27
CA ALA A 283 7.87 -11.85 25.02
C ALA A 283 6.63 -12.72 24.68
N GLU A 284 6.40 -13.76 25.48
CA GLU A 284 5.20 -14.60 25.33
C GLU A 284 3.92 -13.78 25.55
N LEU A 285 2.86 -14.20 24.85
CA LEU A 285 1.51 -13.66 25.03
C LEU A 285 1.13 -13.63 26.51
N ALA A 286 0.71 -12.47 26.99
CA ALA A 286 0.27 -12.28 28.37
C ALA A 286 -1.11 -11.62 28.47
N ASP A 287 -1.49 -10.79 27.50
CA ASP A 287 -2.77 -10.06 27.51
C ASP A 287 -3.20 -9.68 26.08
N ILE A 288 -4.34 -9.00 25.97
CA ILE A 288 -4.82 -8.32 24.76
C ILE A 288 -4.97 -6.82 25.02
N SER A 289 -4.51 -6.03 24.06
CA SER A 289 -4.90 -4.62 23.95
C SER A 289 -6.15 -4.51 23.07
N VAL A 290 -7.12 -3.72 23.51
CA VAL A 290 -8.31 -3.42 22.70
C VAL A 290 -8.44 -1.91 22.51
N ASP A 291 -8.33 -1.49 21.25
CA ASP A 291 -8.46 -0.10 20.81
C ASP A 291 -9.81 0.10 20.12
N VAL A 292 -10.46 1.23 20.39
CA VAL A 292 -11.81 1.52 19.90
C VAL A 292 -11.82 2.95 19.38
N ASP A 293 -12.08 3.11 18.08
CA ASP A 293 -12.04 4.42 17.43
C ASP A 293 -13.17 5.36 17.92
N LYS A 294 -14.35 4.79 18.20
CA LYS A 294 -15.53 5.50 18.71
C LYS A 294 -16.22 4.70 19.82
N THR A 295 -16.36 5.32 20.98
CA THR A 295 -17.17 4.81 22.10
C THR A 295 -18.54 5.47 22.21
N LEU A 296 -18.84 6.45 21.34
CA LEU A 296 -20.14 7.10 21.20
C LEU A 296 -20.54 7.08 19.72
N LEU A 297 -21.69 6.49 19.43
CA LEU A 297 -22.28 6.37 18.11
C LEU A 297 -23.64 7.08 18.07
N GLN A 298 -24.00 7.61 16.90
CA GLN A 298 -25.35 8.14 16.67
C GLN A 298 -26.34 6.99 16.49
N ALA A 299 -27.53 7.10 17.07
CA ALA A 299 -28.64 6.17 16.91
C ALA A 299 -29.33 6.30 15.54
N ASP A 300 -28.57 6.25 14.45
CA ASP A 300 -29.04 6.46 13.08
C ASP A 300 -29.13 5.16 12.25
N GLY A 301 -28.59 4.04 12.75
CA GLY A 301 -28.51 2.78 12.02
C GLY A 301 -27.39 2.71 10.98
N TYR A 302 -26.50 3.70 10.93
CA TYR A 302 -25.41 3.81 9.97
C TYR A 302 -24.03 3.97 10.63
N ASP A 303 -23.95 4.64 11.78
CA ASP A 303 -22.69 4.91 12.47
C ASP A 303 -22.01 3.62 12.94
N VAL A 304 -20.67 3.62 12.90
CA VAL A 304 -19.84 2.43 13.18
C VAL A 304 -18.71 2.73 14.15
N SER A 305 -18.39 1.73 14.96
CA SER A 305 -17.22 1.64 15.84
C SER A 305 -16.36 0.45 15.39
N HIS A 306 -15.07 0.70 15.18
CA HIS A 306 -14.06 -0.31 14.90
C HIS A 306 -13.36 -0.69 16.21
N VAL A 307 -13.44 -1.97 16.55
CA VAL A 307 -12.81 -2.54 17.75
C VAL A 307 -11.62 -3.38 17.29
N VAL A 308 -10.42 -2.87 17.50
CA VAL A 308 -9.16 -3.51 17.12
C VAL A 308 -8.59 -4.24 18.32
N VAL A 309 -8.30 -5.53 18.16
CA VAL A 309 -7.67 -6.36 19.19
C VAL A 309 -6.25 -6.69 18.74
N GLN A 310 -5.27 -6.47 19.63
CA GLN A 310 -3.86 -6.83 19.43
C GLN A 310 -3.39 -7.71 20.59
N LEU A 311 -2.85 -8.89 20.28
CA LEU A 311 -2.12 -9.73 21.22
C LEU A 311 -0.88 -8.98 21.73
N VAL A 312 -0.65 -8.97 23.05
CA VAL A 312 0.49 -8.28 23.66
C VAL A 312 1.18 -9.14 24.73
N ASP A 313 2.46 -8.86 24.93
CA ASP A 313 3.21 -9.41 26.07
C ASP A 313 2.92 -8.63 27.36
N LYS A 314 3.54 -9.07 28.47
CA LYS A 314 3.36 -8.46 29.80
C LYS A 314 3.77 -6.98 29.90
N ASP A 315 4.58 -6.49 28.96
CA ASP A 315 5.04 -5.11 28.89
C ASP A 315 4.22 -4.30 27.86
N GLY A 316 3.18 -4.89 27.26
CA GLY A 316 2.35 -4.27 26.23
C GLY A 316 2.95 -4.29 24.82
N VAL A 317 4.02 -5.04 24.57
CA VAL A 317 4.63 -5.14 23.24
C VAL A 317 3.76 -6.04 22.35
N PRO A 318 3.39 -5.61 21.12
CA PRO A 318 2.61 -6.43 20.20
C PRO A 318 3.27 -7.77 19.86
N VAL A 319 2.57 -8.87 20.14
CA VAL A 319 2.98 -10.22 19.75
C VAL A 319 2.48 -10.49 18.34
N LYS A 320 3.37 -10.39 17.34
CA LYS A 320 3.02 -10.53 15.91
C LYS A 320 3.40 -11.87 15.27
N THR A 321 3.96 -12.78 16.06
CA THR A 321 4.47 -14.09 15.61
C THR A 321 3.65 -15.27 16.14
N GLN A 322 2.59 -14.99 16.91
CA GLN A 322 1.63 -15.96 17.41
C GLN A 322 0.22 -15.51 17.01
N GLU A 323 -0.66 -16.47 16.75
CA GLU A 323 -2.07 -16.20 16.45
C GLU A 323 -2.98 -16.86 17.46
N GLN A 324 -4.12 -16.22 17.74
CA GLN A 324 -5.15 -16.75 18.65
C GLN A 324 -6.54 -16.55 18.05
N GLU A 325 -7.48 -17.43 18.41
CA GLU A 325 -8.90 -17.17 18.19
C GLU A 325 -9.38 -16.13 19.21
N VAL A 326 -9.91 -15.02 18.70
CA VAL A 326 -10.58 -13.98 19.48
C VAL A 326 -12.08 -14.13 19.29
N VAL A 327 -12.84 -14.08 20.39
CA VAL A 327 -14.30 -14.14 20.40
C VAL A 327 -14.86 -12.83 20.95
N PHE A 328 -15.83 -12.27 20.22
CA PHE A 328 -16.56 -11.05 20.53
C PHE A 328 -17.98 -11.41 20.99
N GLU A 329 -18.29 -11.16 22.25
CA GLU A 329 -19.62 -11.37 22.83
C GLU A 329 -20.29 -10.01 23.04
N MET A 330 -21.38 -9.76 22.34
CA MET A 330 -22.06 -8.46 22.34
C MET A 330 -23.40 -8.55 23.05
N GLU A 331 -23.62 -7.68 24.02
CA GLU A 331 -24.91 -7.44 24.68
C GLU A 331 -25.39 -6.02 24.38
N GLY A 332 -26.71 -5.83 24.32
CA GLY A 332 -27.32 -4.54 23.97
C GLY A 332 -27.65 -4.42 22.48
N ASN A 333 -28.28 -3.30 22.12
CA ASN A 333 -28.89 -3.07 20.81
C ASN A 333 -27.91 -2.49 19.79
N GLY A 334 -26.80 -3.21 19.55
CA GLY A 334 -25.88 -2.97 18.43
C GLY A 334 -25.97 -4.07 17.38
N ARG A 335 -25.29 -3.89 16.25
CA ARG A 335 -25.12 -4.94 15.24
C ARG A 335 -23.65 -5.18 14.96
N LEU A 336 -23.17 -6.41 15.14
CA LEU A 336 -21.87 -6.83 14.62
C LEU A 336 -21.97 -6.98 13.10
N LEU A 337 -21.34 -6.07 12.34
CA LEU A 337 -21.31 -6.15 10.87
C LEU A 337 -20.42 -7.29 10.39
N GLY A 338 -19.31 -7.52 11.09
CA GLY A 338 -18.42 -8.63 10.85
C GLY A 338 -17.08 -8.47 11.54
N VAL A 339 -16.21 -9.44 11.29
CA VAL A 339 -14.83 -9.51 11.77
C VAL A 339 -13.85 -9.68 10.62
N ASP A 340 -12.67 -9.08 10.71
CA ASP A 340 -11.58 -9.28 9.74
C ASP A 340 -10.22 -9.24 10.46
N ASN A 341 -9.23 -9.95 9.92
CA ASN A 341 -7.84 -9.90 10.37
C ASN A 341 -6.90 -9.28 9.32
N GLY A 342 -7.46 -8.86 8.18
CA GLY A 342 -6.73 -8.17 7.11
C GLY A 342 -5.97 -9.11 6.18
N TRP A 343 -5.83 -10.39 6.53
CA TRP A 343 -5.00 -11.31 5.75
C TRP A 343 -5.65 -11.66 4.42
N ASN A 344 -4.97 -11.36 3.32
CA ASN A 344 -5.45 -11.62 1.96
C ASN A 344 -5.62 -13.12 1.59
N LYS A 345 -5.19 -14.02 2.49
CA LYS A 345 -5.37 -15.48 2.41
C LYS A 345 -6.30 -16.05 3.48
N SER A 346 -6.84 -15.22 4.38
CA SER A 346 -7.82 -15.66 5.37
C SER A 346 -9.08 -16.14 4.65
N THR A 347 -9.59 -17.32 4.98
CA THR A 347 -10.85 -17.83 4.44
C THR A 347 -11.91 -17.90 5.55
N GLN A 348 -11.68 -17.20 6.65
CA GLN A 348 -12.58 -17.18 7.80
C GLN A 348 -13.85 -16.42 7.44
N ASP A 349 -14.96 -16.83 8.05
CA ASP A 349 -16.25 -16.19 7.81
C ASP A 349 -16.22 -14.75 8.34
N TYR A 350 -16.76 -13.81 7.57
CA TYR A 350 -16.90 -12.42 8.00
C TYR A 350 -18.03 -12.23 9.00
N GLN A 351 -19.14 -12.96 8.80
CA GLN A 351 -20.40 -12.81 9.55
C GLN A 351 -20.46 -13.79 10.74
N THR A 352 -19.45 -13.70 11.59
CA THR A 352 -19.33 -14.48 12.82
C THR A 352 -18.84 -13.56 13.93
N ASN A 353 -18.84 -14.09 15.15
CA ASN A 353 -18.39 -13.39 16.33
C ASN A 353 -16.99 -13.82 16.78
N ARG A 354 -16.25 -14.55 15.94
CA ARG A 354 -14.91 -15.04 16.26
C ARG A 354 -13.98 -15.00 15.06
N ILE A 355 -12.70 -14.77 15.30
CA ILE A 355 -11.70 -14.79 14.25
C ILE A 355 -10.32 -15.12 14.82
N VAL A 356 -9.54 -15.91 14.08
CA VAL A 356 -8.12 -16.11 14.33
C VAL A 356 -7.38 -14.88 13.83
N THR A 357 -6.54 -14.30 14.69
CA THR A 357 -5.72 -13.13 14.36
C THR A 357 -4.78 -13.38 13.18
N HIS A 358 -4.28 -12.29 12.60
CA HIS A 358 -3.12 -12.32 11.72
C HIS A 358 -2.14 -11.23 12.17
N LEU A 359 -0.85 -11.56 12.29
CA LEU A 359 0.14 -10.72 12.97
C LEU A 359 -0.31 -10.34 14.39
N GLY A 360 -1.00 -11.26 15.07
CA GLY A 360 -1.57 -11.06 16.39
C GLY A 360 -2.68 -10.01 16.47
N ARG A 361 -3.23 -9.56 15.34
CA ARG A 361 -4.33 -8.58 15.32
C ARG A 361 -5.58 -9.04 14.59
N CYS A 362 -6.71 -8.50 15.00
CA CYS A 362 -8.00 -8.60 14.31
C CYS A 362 -8.90 -7.40 14.63
N MET A 363 -10.02 -7.28 13.93
CA MET A 363 -11.00 -6.21 14.09
C MET A 363 -12.43 -6.77 14.11
N ALA A 364 -13.28 -6.18 14.93
CA ALA A 364 -14.74 -6.28 14.85
C ALA A 364 -15.33 -4.91 14.50
N ILE A 365 -16.40 -4.89 13.70
CA ILE A 365 -17.10 -3.64 13.32
C ILE A 365 -18.50 -3.66 13.93
N ILE A 366 -18.77 -2.74 14.85
CA ILE A 366 -20.05 -2.60 15.54
C ILE A 366 -20.80 -1.41 14.94
N GLN A 367 -22.01 -1.66 14.42
CA GLN A 367 -22.90 -0.64 13.89
C GLN A 367 -23.96 -0.26 14.93
N SER A 368 -24.32 1.03 14.98
CA SER A 368 -25.45 1.52 15.75
C SER A 368 -26.78 0.97 15.21
N ASN A 369 -27.80 0.96 16.06
CA ASN A 369 -29.20 0.84 15.64
C ASN A 369 -29.90 2.19 15.76
N THR A 370 -31.21 2.25 15.50
CA THR A 370 -31.99 3.49 15.51
C THR A 370 -32.54 3.89 16.89
N THR A 371 -32.05 3.28 17.95
CA THR A 371 -32.49 3.57 19.33
C THR A 371 -31.29 3.63 20.25
N SER A 372 -31.29 4.58 21.18
CA SER A 372 -30.22 4.73 22.15
C SER A 372 -30.10 3.49 23.05
N ASP A 373 -28.87 3.06 23.31
CA ASP A 373 -28.55 1.93 24.20
C ASP A 373 -27.06 1.96 24.60
N ILE A 374 -26.64 1.08 25.49
CA ILE A 374 -25.24 0.82 25.79
C ILE A 374 -24.90 -0.60 25.35
N VAL A 375 -24.13 -0.72 24.27
CA VAL A 375 -23.58 -1.99 23.82
C VAL A 375 -22.40 -2.36 24.71
N ARG A 376 -22.46 -3.52 25.34
CA ARG A 376 -21.35 -4.11 26.09
C ARG A 376 -20.71 -5.19 25.26
N LEU A 377 -19.44 -4.99 24.89
CA LEU A 377 -18.65 -5.93 24.13
C LEU A 377 -17.63 -6.60 25.04
N THR A 378 -17.72 -7.91 25.19
CA THR A 378 -16.72 -8.74 25.89
C THR A 378 -15.83 -9.41 24.85
N VAL A 379 -14.53 -9.19 24.95
CA VAL A 379 -13.50 -9.76 24.07
C VAL A 379 -12.77 -10.86 24.83
N ARG A 380 -12.74 -12.06 24.27
CA ARG A 380 -12.11 -13.24 24.88
C ARG A 380 -11.06 -13.85 23.96
N THR A 381 -9.97 -14.30 24.55
CA THR A 381 -9.02 -15.22 23.90
C THR A 381 -8.42 -16.17 24.94
N LYS A 382 -7.84 -17.28 24.49
CA LYS A 382 -7.37 -18.34 25.39
C LYS A 382 -6.12 -17.88 26.15
N GLY A 383 -6.12 -18.07 27.47
CA GLY A 383 -4.94 -17.85 28.31
C GLY A 383 -4.72 -16.42 28.76
N VAL A 384 -5.67 -15.52 28.47
CA VAL A 384 -5.69 -14.14 28.97
C VAL A 384 -7.06 -13.82 29.56
N ASP A 385 -7.13 -12.80 30.42
CA ASP A 385 -8.39 -12.35 30.99
C ASP A 385 -9.26 -11.66 29.92
N ALA A 386 -10.58 -11.77 30.07
CA ALA A 386 -11.51 -11.13 29.14
C ALA A 386 -11.52 -9.61 29.35
N GLN A 387 -11.51 -8.85 28.25
CA GLN A 387 -11.63 -7.39 28.27
C GLN A 387 -13.09 -7.00 27.97
N GLN A 388 -13.60 -5.98 28.64
CA GLN A 388 -14.96 -5.47 28.42
C GLN A 388 -14.96 -4.00 28.05
N ILE A 389 -15.72 -3.66 27.01
CA ILE A 389 -15.83 -2.31 26.46
C ILE A 389 -17.30 -1.92 26.42
N SER A 390 -17.58 -0.64 26.64
CA SER A 390 -18.93 -0.08 26.47
C SER A 390 -18.94 0.93 25.32
N ILE A 391 -19.86 0.74 24.38
CA ILE A 391 -20.12 1.66 23.27
C ILE A 391 -21.52 2.23 23.47
N ARG A 392 -21.64 3.54 23.62
CA ARG A 392 -22.92 4.24 23.78
C ARG A 392 -23.49 4.54 22.40
N ILE A 393 -24.78 4.28 22.24
CA ILE A 393 -25.57 4.68 21.07
C ILE A 393 -26.54 5.74 21.58
N GLU A 394 -26.55 6.92 20.97
CA GLU A 394 -27.39 8.06 21.39
C GLU A 394 -28.31 8.58 20.30
#